data_AF-A0A2M8FNS8-F1
#
_entry.id   AF-A0A2M8FNS8-F1
#
_cell.length_a   1.000
_cell.length_b   1.000
_cell.length_c   1.000
_cell.angle_alpha   90.00
_cell.angle_beta   90.00
_cell.angle_gamma   90.00
#
_symmetry.space_group_name_H-M   'P 1'
#
loop_
_entity.id
_entity.type
_entity.pdbx_description
1 polymer ?
#
loop_
_entity_poly.entity_id
_entity_poly.type
_entity_poly.pdbx_seq_one_letter_code
_entity_poly.pdbx_strand_id
1 'polypeptide(L)' 'MVGITISENESIDKALKRFKKKYERSGILKEFKKRTFFVKPSVKKRLERIKATRRAQRNDTMD' A
#
# COMPACT_ATOMS: atom_id res chain seq x y z
N MET A 1 -6.00 12.55 -4.53
CA MET A 1 -6.08 12.18 -5.97
C MET A 1 -4.72 11.65 -6.40
N VAL A 2 -4.64 10.42 -6.92
CA VAL A 2 -3.37 9.84 -7.41
C VAL A 2 -3.31 10.04 -8.91
N GLY A 3 -2.29 10.76 -9.37
CA GLY A 3 -2.00 10.96 -10.78
C GLY A 3 -0.49 11.03 -10.99
N ILE A 4 -0.06 10.77 -12.23
CA ILE A 4 1.33 10.94 -12.66
C ILE A 4 1.35 11.93 -13.81
N THR A 5 2.39 12.76 -13.86
CA THR A 5 2.73 13.55 -15.03
C THR A 5 3.62 12.69 -15.95
N ILE A 6 3.27 12.67 -17.23
CA ILE A 6 3.98 11.95 -18.29
C ILE A 6 4.77 12.99 -19.09
N SER A 7 6.05 12.72 -19.33
CA SER A 7 6.90 13.54 -20.20
C SER A 7 6.86 13.00 -21.63
N GLU A 8 7.11 13.85 -22.63
CA GLU A 8 6.98 13.52 -24.06
C GLU A 8 7.83 12.32 -24.52
N ASN A 9 8.95 12.03 -23.85
CA ASN A 9 9.85 10.91 -24.17
C ASN A 9 9.63 9.65 -23.30
N GLU A 10 8.55 9.56 -22.53
CA GLU A 10 8.27 8.39 -21.68
C GLU A 10 7.41 7.35 -22.41
N SER A 11 7.89 6.10 -22.45
CA SER A 11 7.07 4.97 -22.90
C SER A 11 5.86 4.76 -21.97
N ILE A 12 4.69 4.55 -22.57
CA ILE A 12 3.39 4.35 -21.87
C ILE A 12 3.51 3.27 -20.79
N ASP A 13 4.25 2.18 -21.03
CA ASP A 13 4.43 1.09 -20.07
C ASP A 13 5.16 1.55 -18.79
N LYS A 14 6.15 2.43 -18.92
CA LYS A 14 6.87 3.01 -17.77
C LYS A 14 5.96 3.91 -16.96
N ALA A 15 5.13 4.71 -17.64
CA ALA A 15 4.13 5.55 -17.00
C ALA A 15 3.13 4.69 -16.20
N LEU A 16 2.57 3.64 -16.80
CA LEU A 16 1.65 2.72 -16.13
C LEU A 16 2.28 2.06 -14.90
N LYS A 17 3.54 1.63 -14.98
CA LYS A 17 4.26 1.03 -13.85
C LYS A 17 4.46 2.04 -12.71
N ARG A 18 4.80 3.30 -13.03
CA ARG A 18 4.91 4.39 -12.03
C ARG A 18 3.57 4.70 -11.39
N PHE A 19 2.50 4.77 -12.18
CA PHE A 19 1.15 4.99 -11.68
C PHE A 19 0.74 3.87 -10.72
N LYS A 20 0.93 2.60 -11.11
CA LYS A 20 0.65 1.44 -10.27
C LYS A 20 1.42 1.51 -8.94
N LYS A 21 2.72 1.82 -8.98
CA LYS A 21 3.53 1.99 -7.76
C LYS A 21 3.01 3.12 -6.88
N LYS A 22 2.59 4.25 -7.47
CA LYS A 22 2.03 5.40 -6.73
C LYS A 22 0.65 5.07 -6.14
N TYR A 23 -0.18 4.34 -6.87
CA TYR A 23 -1.47 3.82 -6.42
C TYR A 23 -1.32 2.86 -5.25
N GLU A 24 -0.43 1.86 -5.36
CA GLU A 24 -0.15 0.92 -4.27
C GLU A 24 0.41 1.63 -3.03
N ARG A 25 1.33 2.60 -3.22
CA ARG A 25 1.90 3.39 -2.13
C ARG A 25 0.87 4.28 -1.45
N SER A 26 -0.09 4.83 -2.20
CA SER A 26 -1.18 5.64 -1.64
C SER A 26 -2.10 4.84 -0.70
N GLY A 27 -2.15 3.51 -0.85
CA GLY A 27 -2.95 2.65 0.00
C GLY A 27 -4.47 2.83 -0.16
N ILE A 28 -4.94 3.55 -1.17
CA ILE A 28 -6.37 3.85 -1.40
C ILE A 28 -7.21 2.57 -1.38
N LEU A 29 -6.80 1.53 -2.09
CA LEU A 29 -7.53 0.25 -2.12
C LEU A 29 -7.61 -0.43 -0.75
N LYS A 30 -6.53 -0.32 0.03
CA LYS A 30 -6.44 -0.90 1.36
C LYS A 30 -7.34 -0.16 2.35
N GLU A 31 -7.39 1.16 2.24
CA GLU A 31 -8.26 2.00 3.03
C GLU A 31 -9.73 1.77 2.69
N PHE A 32 -10.06 1.71 1.39
CA PHE A 32 -11.40 1.37 0.91
C PHE A 32 -11.88 0.07 1.52
N LYS A 33 -11.11 -1.02 1.37
CA LYS A 33 -11.46 -2.34 1.95
C LYS A 33 -11.63 -2.30 3.47
N LYS A 34 -10.83 -1.49 4.18
CA LYS A 34 -10.92 -1.34 5.64
C LYS A 34 -12.19 -0.59 6.06
N ARG A 35 -12.72 0.29 5.21
CA ARG A 35 -13.93 1.07 5.47
C ARG A 35 -15.22 0.36 5.05
N THR A 36 -15.13 -0.67 4.19
CA THR A 36 -16.29 -1.41 3.68
C THR A 36 -17.10 -2.14 4.78
N PHE A 37 -16.47 -2.52 5.89
CA PHE A 37 -17.14 -3.22 6.98
C PHE A 37 -16.65 -2.77 8.35
N PHE A 38 -17.52 -2.88 9.35
CA PHE A 38 -17.16 -2.60 10.74
C PHE A 38 -16.20 -3.67 11.27
N VAL A 39 -15.13 -3.24 11.93
CA VAL A 39 -14.17 -4.12 12.59
C VAL A 39 -14.07 -3.71 14.05
N LYS A 40 -14.37 -4.64 14.96
CA LYS A 40 -14.25 -4.41 16.41
C LYS A 40 -12.85 -3.88 16.75
N PRO A 41 -12.72 -2.88 17.65
CA PRO A 41 -11.42 -2.29 17.99
C PRO A 41 -10.38 -3.32 18.45
N SER A 42 -10.79 -4.37 19.16
CA SER A 42 -9.90 -5.46 19.60
C SER A 42 -9.29 -6.22 18.43
N VAL A 43 -10.10 -6.56 17.42
CA VAL A 43 -9.65 -7.26 16.21
C VAL A 43 -8.69 -6.39 15.42
N LYS A 44 -9.00 -5.10 15.27
CA LYS A 44 -8.12 -4.11 14.62
C LYS A 44 -6.75 -4.04 15.32
N LYS A 45 -6.73 -3.92 16.66
CA LYS A 45 -5.49 -3.89 17.45
C LYS A 45 -4.67 -5.17 17.27
N ARG A 46 -5.32 -6.34 17.28
CA ARG A 46 -4.67 -7.65 17.06
C ARG A 46 -4.01 -7.73 15.68
N LEU A 47 -4.71 -7.32 14.62
CA LEU A 47 -4.20 -7.34 13.25
C LEU A 47 -3.01 -6.40 13.04
N GLU A 48 -3.04 -5.20 13.62
CA GLU A 48 -1.90 -4.28 13.52
C GLU A 48 -0.67 -4.81 14.26
N ARG A 49 -0.82 -5.47 15.42
CA ARG A 49 0.30 -6.11 16.13
C ARG A 49 0.95 -7.21 15.28
N ILE A 50 0.17 -8.14 14.74
CA ILE A 50 0.67 -9.22 13.87
C ILE A 50 1.42 -8.64 12.66
N LYS A 51 0.87 -7.58 12.06
CA LYS A 51 1.47 -6.92 10.91
C LYS A 51 2.76 -6.18 11.27
N ALA A 52 2.87 -5.61 12.47
CA ALA A 52 4.10 -5.01 12.96
C ALA A 52 5.20 -6.06 13.16
N THR A 53 4.88 -7.17 13.84
CA THR A 53 5.83 -8.29 14.03
C THR A 53 6.33 -8.84 12.69
N ARG A 54 5.43 -9.08 11.72
CA ARG A 54 5.82 -9.53 10.37
C ARG A 54 6.72 -8.55 9.63
N ARG A 55 6.57 -7.24 9.87
CA ARG A 55 7.43 -6.21 9.26
C ARG A 55 8.81 -6.21 9.92
N ALA A 56 8.86 -6.31 11.25
CA ALA A 56 10.12 -6.39 11.98
C ALA A 56 10.94 -7.62 11.56
N GLN A 57 10.31 -8.80 11.51
CA GLN A 57 10.96 -10.04 11.05
C GLN A 57 11.54 -9.91 9.64
N ARG A 58 10.82 -9.26 8.72
CA ARG A 58 11.31 -9.07 7.35
C ARG A 58 12.54 -8.17 7.30
N ASN A 59 12.61 -7.16 8.15
CA ASN A 59 13.76 -6.26 8.21
C ASN A 59 14.96 -6.98 8.82
N ASP A 60 14.75 -7.77 9.88
CA ASP A 60 15.78 -8.55 10.58
C ASP A 60 16.41 -9.63 9.68
N THR A 61 15.62 -10.28 8.82
CA THR A 61 16.15 -11.26 7.83
C THR A 61 16.93 -10.63 6.67
N MET A 62 16.98 -9.30 6.57
CA MET A 62 17.63 -8.55 5.49
C MET A 62 18.93 -7.87 5.94
N ASP A 63 19.23 -7.89 7.23
CA ASP A 63 20.55 -7.62 7.82
C ASP A 63 21.37 -8.92 7.88
#